data_AF-A0A923UNS8-F1
#
_entry.id   AF-A0A923UNS8-F1
#
_cell.length_a   1.000
_cell.length_b   1.000
_cell.length_c   1.000
_cell.angle_alpha   90.00
_cell.angle_beta   90.00
_cell.angle_gamma   90.00
#
_symmetry.space_group_name_H-M   'P 1'
#
loop_
_entity.id
_entity.type
_entity.pdbx_description
1 polymer ?
#
loop_
_entity_poly.entity_id
_entity_poly.type
_entity_poly.pdbx_seq_one_letter_code
_entity_poly.pdbx_strand_id
1 'polypeptide(L)'
;MKTYLQKGNNSCLIINHKTSKKVFVREVILLKGNINYTIFYLENGMTIVIAHSIKFFEPYLTTHGFLRIHRSFMVNPNHVRQYNKLDESLTMSNGQKAIISRRKKRFVENFLLFCYD
;
A
#
# COMPACT_ATOMS: atom_id res chain seq x y z
N MET A 1 -17.69 -7.30 7.03
CA MET A 1 -16.59 -8.15 6.51
C MET A 1 -15.48 -8.10 7.54
N LYS A 2 -15.23 -9.20 8.28
CA LYS A 2 -14.15 -9.23 9.27
C LYS A 2 -12.85 -9.59 8.56
N THR A 3 -11.84 -8.73 8.67
CA THR A 3 -10.51 -8.94 8.08
C THR A 3 -9.57 -9.45 9.15
N TYR A 4 -8.80 -10.48 8.83
CA TYR A 4 -7.91 -11.14 9.78
C TYR A 4 -6.49 -11.21 9.20
N LEU A 5 -5.53 -10.75 9.99
CA LEU A 5 -4.11 -10.93 9.71
C LEU A 5 -3.73 -12.35 10.17
N GLN A 6 -3.31 -13.21 9.25
CA GLN A 6 -2.93 -14.58 9.64
C GLN A 6 -1.50 -14.57 10.21
N LYS A 7 -1.35 -14.90 11.50
CA LYS A 7 -0.05 -15.23 12.09
C LYS A 7 0.29 -16.67 11.70
N GLY A 8 1.37 -16.86 10.93
CA GLY A 8 1.88 -18.19 10.57
C GLY A 8 2.49 -18.28 9.17
N ASN A 9 2.06 -17.42 8.25
CA ASN A 9 2.73 -17.18 6.98
C ASN A 9 2.80 -15.67 6.80
N ASN A 10 3.94 -15.07 7.16
CA ASN A 10 4.07 -13.61 7.31
C ASN A 10 3.72 -12.84 6.04
N SER A 11 3.48 -13.45 4.89
CA SER A 11 3.26 -12.80 3.60
C SER A 11 1.80 -12.78 3.09
N CYS A 12 0.80 -13.17 3.90
CA CYS A 12 -0.60 -13.34 3.43
C CYS A 12 -1.66 -12.68 4.33
N LEU A 13 -2.56 -11.91 3.71
CA LEU A 13 -3.74 -11.30 4.32
C LEU A 13 -5.01 -12.13 4.05
N ILE A 14 -5.80 -12.44 5.08
CA ILE A 14 -7.14 -13.04 4.91
C ILE A 14 -8.18 -11.93 4.99
N ILE A 15 -8.73 -11.60 3.83
CA ILE A 15 -9.60 -10.44 3.66
C ILE A 15 -11.06 -10.78 3.96
N ASN A 16 -11.45 -12.04 3.79
CA ASN A 16 -12.78 -12.53 4.15
C ASN A 16 -12.71 -13.99 4.60
N HIS A 17 -13.04 -14.24 5.87
CA HIS A 17 -13.04 -15.59 6.44
C HIS A 17 -14.12 -16.51 5.84
N LYS A 18 -15.29 -15.97 5.44
CA LYS A 18 -16.38 -16.79 4.85
C LYS A 18 -16.03 -17.32 3.47
N THR A 19 -15.28 -16.54 2.69
CA THR A 19 -14.89 -16.91 1.31
C THR A 19 -13.43 -17.33 1.21
N SER A 20 -12.73 -17.44 2.35
CA SER A 20 -11.28 -17.70 2.45
C SER A 20 -10.42 -16.89 1.46
N LYS A 21 -10.84 -15.66 1.11
CA LYS A 21 -10.13 -14.86 0.11
C LYS A 21 -8.80 -14.39 0.69
N LYS A 22 -7.72 -14.86 0.08
CA LYS A 22 -6.33 -14.56 0.44
C LYS A 22 -5.74 -13.54 -0.52
N VAL A 23 -4.86 -12.70 -0.01
CA VAL A 23 -4.01 -11.81 -0.80
C VAL A 23 -2.59 -11.94 -0.29
N PHE A 24 -1.66 -12.21 -1.19
CA PHE A 24 -0.25 -12.18 -0.84
C PHE A 24 0.24 -10.74 -0.85
N VAL A 25 0.95 -10.34 0.21
CA VAL A 25 1.48 -8.97 0.37
C VAL A 25 2.37 -8.57 -0.80
N ARG A 26 3.13 -9.52 -1.36
CA ARG A 26 3.99 -9.30 -2.53
C ARG A 26 3.23 -8.88 -3.79
N GLU A 27 1.97 -9.31 -3.92
CA GLU A 27 1.13 -9.01 -5.10
C GLU A 27 0.46 -7.63 -4.98
N VAL A 28 0.65 -6.93 -3.87
CA VAL A 28 0.00 -5.65 -3.59
C VAL A 28 0.90 -4.51 -4.06
N ILE A 29 0.38 -3.70 -4.99
CA ILE A 29 1.04 -2.51 -5.52
C ILE A 29 0.89 -1.33 -4.56
N LEU A 30 -0.36 -1.03 -4.18
CA LEU A 30 -0.67 0.07 -3.28
C LEU A 30 -2.03 -0.13 -2.61
N LEU A 31 -2.21 0.59 -1.50
CA LEU A 31 -3.48 0.76 -0.80
C LEU A 31 -3.96 2.20 -0.99
N LYS A 32 -5.23 2.37 -1.39
CA LYS A 32 -5.93 3.65 -1.42
C LYS A 32 -7.03 3.67 -0.39
N GLY A 33 -6.91 4.55 0.58
CA GLY A 33 -7.86 4.73 1.67
C GLY A 33 -8.91 5.77 1.31
N ASN A 34 -10.15 5.47 1.60
CA ASN A 34 -11.25 6.41 1.56
C ASN A 34 -12.09 6.23 2.83
N ILE A 35 -11.86 7.13 3.79
CA ILE A 35 -12.53 7.18 5.10
C ILE A 35 -12.45 5.82 5.83
N ASN A 36 -13.46 4.96 5.66
CA ASN A 36 -13.60 3.69 6.37
C ASN A 36 -13.31 2.46 5.50
N TYR A 37 -12.97 2.65 4.23
CA TYR A 37 -12.59 1.57 3.33
C TYR A 37 -11.20 1.77 2.74
N THR A 38 -10.57 0.65 2.43
CA THR A 38 -9.28 0.59 1.75
C THR A 38 -9.41 -0.28 0.53
N ILE A 39 -8.95 0.25 -0.60
CA ILE A 39 -8.83 -0.45 -1.88
C ILE A 39 -7.40 -0.93 -2.00
N PHE A 40 -7.21 -2.24 -2.14
CA PHE A 40 -5.95 -2.87 -2.48
C PHE A 40 -5.89 -3.00 -4.00
N TYR A 41 -4.83 -2.48 -4.61
CA TYR A 41 -4.55 -2.68 -6.02
C TYR A 41 -3.49 -3.77 -6.17
N LEU A 42 -3.79 -4.80 -6.95
CA LEU A 42 -2.92 -5.96 -7.13
C LEU A 42 -2.20 -5.92 -8.49
N GLU A 43 -1.08 -6.63 -8.58
CA GLU A 43 -0.28 -6.78 -9.80
C GLU A 43 -1.07 -7.34 -10.98
N ASN A 44 -1.99 -8.27 -10.73
CA ASN A 44 -2.84 -8.89 -11.75
C ASN A 44 -3.98 -7.98 -12.24
N GLY A 45 -3.99 -6.69 -11.87
CA GLY A 45 -5.03 -5.72 -12.24
C GLY A 45 -6.30 -5.81 -11.41
N MET A 46 -6.44 -6.80 -10.53
CA MET A 46 -7.60 -6.90 -9.64
C MET A 46 -7.53 -5.85 -8.53
N THR A 47 -8.72 -5.47 -8.04
CA THR A 47 -8.84 -4.65 -6.84
C THR A 47 -9.67 -5.35 -5.77
N ILE A 48 -9.38 -5.05 -4.52
CA ILE A 48 -10.11 -5.58 -3.38
C ILE A 48 -10.45 -4.46 -2.41
N VAL A 49 -11.73 -4.31 -2.12
CA VAL A 49 -12.23 -3.32 -1.17
C VAL A 49 -12.41 -3.99 0.19
N ILE A 50 -11.85 -3.37 1.23
CA ILE A 50 -11.93 -3.84 2.61
C ILE A 50 -12.47 -2.73 3.51
N ALA A 51 -13.41 -3.06 4.38
CA ALA A 51 -14.01 -2.13 5.36
C ALA A 51 -13.12 -1.90 6.60
N HIS A 52 -11.85 -1.61 6.37
CA HIS A 52 -10.92 -1.12 7.39
C HIS A 52 -10.12 0.04 6.79
N SER A 53 -9.69 0.97 7.64
CA SER A 53 -8.81 2.06 7.23
C SER A 53 -7.37 1.56 7.01
N ILE A 54 -6.56 2.31 6.26
CA ILE A 54 -5.14 1.96 6.08
C ILE A 54 -4.41 1.86 7.42
N LYS A 55 -4.78 2.65 8.43
CA LYS A 55 -4.17 2.61 9.77
C LYS A 55 -4.23 1.21 10.39
N PHE A 56 -5.27 0.43 10.09
CA PHE A 56 -5.39 -0.96 10.54
C PHE A 56 -4.32 -1.88 9.94
N PHE A 57 -3.98 -1.67 8.66
CA PHE A 57 -3.00 -2.48 7.93
C PHE A 57 -1.55 -1.99 8.11
N GLU A 58 -1.37 -0.73 8.48
CA GLU A 58 -0.07 -0.05 8.49
C GLU A 58 1.01 -0.77 9.32
N PRO A 59 0.77 -1.22 10.57
CA PRO A 59 1.80 -1.91 11.35
C PRO A 59 2.28 -3.19 10.69
N TYR A 60 1.39 -3.91 10.02
CA TYR A 60 1.71 -5.17 9.34
C TYR A 60 2.40 -4.93 8.00
N LEU A 61 1.88 -4.03 7.17
CA LEU A 61 2.48 -3.79 5.86
C LEU A 61 3.84 -3.09 5.96
N THR A 62 4.07 -2.28 7.00
CA THR A 62 5.37 -1.65 7.24
C THR A 62 6.47 -2.69 7.47
N THR A 63 6.18 -3.82 8.13
CA THR A 63 7.17 -4.91 8.28
C THR A 63 7.48 -5.61 6.95
N HIS A 64 6.74 -5.33 5.88
CA HIS A 64 6.99 -5.78 4.52
C HIS A 64 7.52 -4.68 3.60
N GLY A 65 8.00 -3.57 4.16
CA GLY A 65 8.62 -2.49 3.39
C GLY A 65 7.64 -1.52 2.74
N PHE A 66 6.33 -1.61 3.03
CA PHE A 66 5.38 -0.62 2.53
C PHE A 66 5.58 0.73 3.21
N LEU A 67 5.39 1.81 2.43
CA LEU A 67 5.55 3.17 2.90
C LEU A 67 4.21 3.89 2.98
N ARG A 68 3.91 4.42 4.17
CA ARG A 68 2.78 5.33 4.39
C ARG A 68 3.14 6.76 3.96
N ILE A 69 2.77 7.13 2.74
CA ILE A 69 3.15 8.44 2.15
C ILE A 69 2.07 9.52 2.29
N HIS A 70 0.81 9.12 2.52
CA HIS A 70 -0.31 10.04 2.72
C HIS A 70 -1.42 9.38 3.54
N ARG A 71 -2.34 10.15 4.14
CA ARG A 71 -3.46 9.59 4.91
C ARG A 71 -4.32 8.60 4.11
N SER A 72 -4.37 8.80 2.79
CA SER A 72 -5.11 7.98 1.83
C SER A 72 -4.23 7.05 1.01
N PHE A 73 -2.91 7.03 1.18
CA PHE A 73 -2.02 6.19 0.37
C PHE A 73 -0.95 5.50 1.21
N MET A 74 -0.81 4.20 0.98
CA MET A 74 0.34 3.40 1.41
C MET A 74 0.81 2.58 0.21
N VAL A 75 2.09 2.63 -0.11
CA VAL A 75 2.62 2.13 -1.38
C VAL A 75 3.67 1.05 -1.14
N ASN A 76 3.78 0.11 -2.06
CA ASN A 76 4.92 -0.81 -2.14
C ASN A 76 6.03 -0.15 -2.99
N PRO A 77 7.21 0.19 -2.42
CA PRO A 77 8.27 0.88 -3.15
C PRO A 77 8.76 0.12 -4.39
N ASN A 78 8.71 -1.22 -4.37
CA ASN A 78 9.13 -2.06 -5.49
C ASN A 78 8.27 -1.87 -6.75
N HIS A 79 7.12 -1.20 -6.62
CA HIS A 79 6.24 -0.85 -7.72
C HIS A 79 6.25 0.64 -8.07
N VAL A 80 7.15 1.43 -7.52
CA VAL A 80 7.27 2.84 -7.90
C VAL A 80 7.94 2.92 -9.28
N ARG A 81 7.22 3.49 -10.25
CA ARG A 81 7.73 3.73 -11.60
C ARG A 81 8.37 5.10 -11.72
N GLN A 82 7.80 6.11 -11.08
CA GLN A 82 8.26 7.49 -11.20
C GLN A 82 7.91 8.31 -9.96
N TYR A 83 8.84 9.16 -9.53
CA TYR A 83 8.57 10.25 -8.59
C TYR A 83 8.40 11.56 -9.36
N ASN A 84 7.26 12.24 -9.16
CA ASN A 84 7.03 13.59 -9.65
C ASN A 84 7.15 14.58 -8.48
N LYS A 85 8.22 15.37 -8.50
CA LYS A 85 8.56 16.35 -7.47
C LYS A 85 7.63 17.57 -7.47
N LEU A 86 7.11 17.98 -8.63
CA LEU A 86 6.21 19.12 -8.76
C LEU A 86 4.82 18.80 -8.20
N ASP A 87 4.31 17.61 -8.54
CA ASP A 87 2.99 17.15 -8.11
C ASP A 87 3.01 16.45 -6.74
N GLU A 88 4.18 16.36 -6.11
CA GLU A 88 4.44 15.64 -4.86
C GLU A 88 3.78 14.25 -4.87
N SER A 89 4.08 13.43 -5.89
CA SER A 89 3.38 12.16 -6.11
C SER A 89 4.27 11.06 -6.67
N LEU A 90 3.87 9.82 -6.42
CA LEU A 90 4.46 8.62 -7.02
C LEU A 90 3.50 8.05 -8.06
N THR A 91 4.03 7.67 -9.22
CA THR A 91 3.32 6.85 -10.21
C THR A 91 3.74 5.40 -10.01
N MET A 92 2.77 4.52 -9.83
CA MET A 92 2.99 3.10 -9.57
C MET A 92 3.03 2.28 -10.88
N SER A 93 3.46 1.03 -10.82
CA SER A 93 3.58 0.10 -11.96
C SER A 93 2.27 -0.10 -12.73
N ASN A 94 1.13 -0.05 -12.05
CA ASN A 94 -0.21 -0.11 -12.66
C ASN A 94 -0.74 1.26 -13.13
N GLY A 95 0.09 2.30 -13.18
CA GLY A 95 -0.27 3.65 -13.60
C GLY A 95 -1.04 4.47 -12.57
N GLN A 96 -1.35 3.93 -11.38
CA GLN A 96 -2.00 4.70 -10.32
C GLN A 96 -1.07 5.79 -9.77
N LYS A 97 -1.64 6.98 -9.52
CA LYS A 97 -0.95 8.10 -8.89
C LYS A 97 -1.25 8.15 -7.39
N ALA A 98 -0.21 8.11 -6.58
CA ALA A 98 -0.29 8.19 -5.13
C ALA A 98 0.34 9.50 -4.63
N ILE A 99 -0.51 10.40 -4.12
CA ILE A 99 -0.09 11.72 -3.63
C ILE A 99 0.67 11.55 -2.32
N ILE A 100 1.74 12.31 -2.15
CA ILE A 100 2.55 12.38 -0.92
C ILE A 100 2.04 13.54 -0.08
N SER A 101 1.86 13.33 1.22
CA SER A 101 1.54 14.43 2.13
C SER A 101 2.76 15.32 2.35
N ARG A 102 2.55 16.63 2.52
CA ARG A 102 3.60 17.59 2.88
C ARG A 102 4.51 17.11 4.02
N ARG A 103 3.93 16.48 5.07
CA ARG A 103 4.68 15.93 6.22
C ARG A 103 5.55 14.72 5.87
N LYS A 104 5.20 13.97 4.83
CA LYS A 104 5.94 12.77 4.39
C LYS A 104 6.89 13.05 3.24
N LYS A 105 6.82 14.21 2.59
CA LYS A 105 7.66 14.59 1.45
C LYS A 105 9.14 14.31 1.68
N ARG A 106 9.74 14.93 2.70
CA ARG A 106 11.17 14.77 3.00
C ARG A 106 11.56 13.32 3.30
N PHE A 107 10.69 12.58 3.98
CA PHE A 107 10.91 11.16 4.26
C PHE A 107 10.94 10.33 2.96
N VAL A 108 9.99 10.56 2.05
CA VAL A 108 9.92 9.84 0.76
C VAL A 108 11.09 10.21 -0.13
N GLU A 109 11.46 11.49 -0.21
CA GLU A 109 12.62 11.93 -0.99
C GLU A 109 13.91 11.26 -0.51
N ASN A 110 14.15 11.25 0.80
CA ASN A 110 15.31 10.57 1.37
C ASN A 110 15.28 9.07 1.08
N PHE A 111 14.12 8.41 1.27
CA PHE A 111 13.98 6.97 1.02
C PHE A 111 14.32 6.61 -0.43
N LEU A 112 13.85 7.40 -1.40
CA LEU A 112 14.11 7.15 -2.81
C LEU A 112 15.59 7.33 -3.16
N LEU A 113 16.28 8.32 -2.58
CA LEU A 113 17.72 8.50 -2.83
C LEU A 113 18.53 7.27 -2.41
N PHE A 114 18.25 6.71 -1.22
CA PHE A 114 18.96 5.52 -0.72
C PHE A 114 18.70 4.22 -1.50
N CYS A 115 17.69 4.17 -2.38
CA CYS A 115 17.37 2.96 -3.16
C CYS A 115 18.00 2.95 -4.57
N TYR A 116 18.59 4.06 -5.01
CA TYR A 116 19.25 4.18 -6.32
C TYR A 116 20.78 4.30 -6.23
N ASP A 117 21.35 4.16 -5.03
CA ASP A 117 22.77 3.94 -4.77
C ASP A 117 23.04 2.45 -4.50
#